data_AF-A0A6N7HAP9-F1
#
_entry.id   AF-A0A6N7HAP9-F1
#
_cell.length_a   1.000
_cell.length_b   1.000
_cell.length_c   1.000
_cell.angle_alpha   90.00
_cell.angle_beta   90.00
_cell.angle_gamma   90.00
#
_symmetry.space_group_name_H-M   'P 1'
#
loop_
_entity.id
_entity.type
_entity.pdbx_description
1 polymer ?
#
loop_
_entity_poly.entity_id
_entity_poly.type
_entity_poly.pdbx_seq_one_letter_code
_entity_poly.pdbx_strand_id
1 'polypeptide(L)'
;MDNVSPAVTDAFRLLRGNLYRHLDEAEFLALKYASWSEEDTASARSLIPDLVTVVRAVLALHDTSTGAAGCRTCGVEWPCPAFATIHGLLKDPDREFSRLVAQPR
;
A
#
# COMPACT_ATOMS: atom_id res chain seq x y z
N MET A 1 17.59 -21.62 1.28
CA MET A 1 17.89 -20.20 1.04
C MET A 1 17.03 -19.80 -0.13
N ASP A 2 15.84 -19.30 0.16
CA ASP A 2 14.81 -19.03 -0.85
C ASP A 2 15.18 -17.77 -1.62
N ASN A 3 15.54 -17.97 -2.89
CA ASN A 3 15.76 -16.90 -3.85
C ASN A 3 14.42 -16.21 -4.12
N VAL A 4 14.10 -15.20 -3.31
CA VAL A 4 12.99 -14.30 -3.57
C VAL A 4 13.22 -13.70 -4.97
N SER A 5 12.25 -13.93 -5.87
CA SER A 5 12.29 -13.43 -7.23
C SER A 5 12.57 -11.92 -7.22
N PRO A 6 13.48 -11.41 -8.08
CA PRO A 6 13.77 -9.98 -8.16
C PRO A 6 12.51 -9.13 -8.33
N ALA A 7 11.48 -9.64 -9.02
CA ALA A 7 10.20 -8.97 -9.19
C ALA A 7 9.41 -8.84 -7.87
N VAL A 8 9.51 -9.81 -6.96
CA VAL A 8 8.87 -9.77 -5.64
C VAL A 8 9.61 -8.82 -4.70
N THR A 9 10.95 -8.86 -4.72
CA THR A 9 11.77 -7.88 -3.99
C THR A 9 11.51 -6.46 -4.48
N ASP A 10 11.37 -6.27 -5.79
CA ASP A 10 11.10 -4.97 -6.37
C ASP A 10 9.66 -4.50 -6.08
N ALA A 11 8.67 -5.40 -6.08
CA ALA A 11 7.31 -5.10 -5.64
C ALA A 11 7.28 -4.68 -4.15
N PHE A 12 7.98 -5.39 -3.26
CA PHE A 12 8.09 -5.00 -1.85
C PHE A 12 8.82 -3.67 -1.66
N ARG A 13 9.90 -3.44 -2.42
CA ARG A 13 10.66 -2.19 -2.40
C ARG A 13 9.83 -1.02 -2.91
N LEU A 14 9.03 -1.23 -3.96
CA LEU A 14 8.11 -0.25 -4.52
C LEU A 14 6.93 0.00 -3.58
N LEU A 15 6.31 -1.02 -2.99
CA LEU A 15 5.25 -0.86 -1.98
C LEU A 15 5.75 -0.06 -0.78
N ARG A 16 6.93 -0.40 -0.26
CA ARG A 16 7.54 0.32 0.86
C ARG A 16 7.91 1.76 0.46
N GLY A 17 8.58 1.94 -0.67
CA GLY A 17 9.06 3.25 -1.12
C GLY A 17 7.94 4.19 -1.60
N ASN A 18 6.88 3.66 -2.22
CA ASN A 18 5.77 4.46 -2.74
C ASN A 18 4.79 4.83 -1.64
N LEU A 19 4.54 3.93 -0.68
CA LEU A 19 3.73 4.24 0.49
C LEU A 19 4.41 5.31 1.35
N TYR A 20 5.73 5.20 1.58
CA TYR A 20 6.47 6.26 2.28
C TYR A 20 6.46 7.56 1.51
N ARG A 21 6.65 7.53 0.18
CA ARG A 21 6.57 8.73 -0.65
C ARG A 21 5.19 9.39 -0.62
N HIS A 22 4.09 8.64 -0.62
CA HIS A 22 2.74 9.23 -0.49
C HIS A 22 2.48 9.84 0.88
N LEU A 23 3.13 9.31 1.93
CA LEU A 23 3.07 9.89 3.27
C LEU A 23 3.97 11.11 3.41
N ASP A 24 5.17 11.09 2.81
CA ASP A 24 6.07 12.24 2.71
C ASP A 24 5.44 13.36 1.85
N GLU A 25 4.66 12.99 0.84
CA GLU A 25 3.93 13.92 -0.03
C GLU A 25 2.68 14.47 0.68
N ALA A 26 2.02 13.67 1.52
CA ALA A 26 1.01 14.17 2.46
C ALA A 26 1.60 15.13 3.50
N GLU A 27 2.80 14.85 4.01
CA GLU A 27 3.58 15.75 4.89
C GLU A 27 4.06 17.01 4.14
N PHE A 28 4.44 16.91 2.88
CA PHE A 28 4.81 18.08 2.07
C PHE A 28 3.59 18.97 1.74
N LEU A 29 2.45 18.36 1.41
CA LEU A 29 1.20 19.07 1.12
C LEU A 29 0.59 19.71 2.36
N ALA A 30 0.73 19.04 3.50
CA ALA A 30 0.50 19.59 4.84
C ALA A 30 1.31 20.88 5.09
N LEU A 31 2.59 20.88 4.72
CA LEU A 31 3.49 22.02 4.88
C LEU A 31 3.26 23.16 3.87
N LYS A 32 2.53 22.91 2.76
CA LYS A 32 2.35 23.88 1.65
C LYS A 32 1.22 24.90 1.90
N TYR A 33 0.24 24.58 2.74
CA TYR A 33 -0.90 25.46 3.02
C TYR A 33 -0.96 25.77 4.52
N ALA A 34 -0.77 27.05 4.88
CA ALA A 34 -0.96 27.67 6.20
C ALA A 34 -0.57 26.79 7.42
N SER A 35 0.58 27.11 8.02
CA SER A 35 1.14 26.54 9.26
C SER A 35 0.21 25.60 10.03
N TRP A 36 0.50 24.30 9.98
CA TRP A 36 -0.14 23.31 10.82
C TRP A 36 -0.03 23.71 12.29
N SER A 37 -1.13 23.58 13.03
CA SER A 37 -1.07 23.69 14.47
C SER A 37 -0.28 22.49 15.05
N GLU A 38 0.18 22.60 16.30
CA GLU A 38 0.79 21.47 17.00
C GLU A 38 -0.19 20.29 17.13
N GLU A 39 -1.48 20.59 17.25
CA GLU A 39 -2.56 19.61 17.28
C GLU A 39 -2.65 18.86 15.93
N ASP A 40 -2.67 19.56 14.80
CA ASP A 40 -2.69 18.95 13.46
C ASP A 40 -1.48 18.01 13.25
N THR A 41 -0.31 18.45 13.70
CA THR A 41 0.93 17.68 13.61
C THR A 41 0.87 16.42 14.49
N ALA A 42 0.38 16.54 15.71
CA ALA A 42 0.21 15.41 16.62
C ALA A 42 -0.81 14.40 16.07
N SER A 43 -1.92 14.88 15.54
CA SER A 43 -2.96 14.06 14.92
C SER A 43 -2.43 13.31 13.70
N ALA A 44 -1.69 13.98 12.80
CA ALA A 44 -1.10 13.33 11.64
C ALA A 44 -0.03 12.30 12.03
N ARG A 45 0.81 12.60 13.02
CA ARG A 45 1.82 11.67 13.56
C ARG A 45 1.21 10.42 14.18
N SER A 46 -0.04 10.48 14.66
CA SER A 46 -0.78 9.30 15.11
C SER A 46 -1.43 8.57 13.94
N LEU A 47 -2.11 9.30 13.05
CA LEU A 47 -2.94 8.72 12.00
C LEU A 47 -2.13 8.00 10.92
N ILE A 48 -0.98 8.57 10.53
CA ILE A 48 -0.15 8.02 9.45
C ILE A 48 0.38 6.62 9.82
N PRO A 49 1.02 6.39 10.98
CA PRO A 49 1.43 5.05 11.41
C PRO A 49 0.29 4.04 11.50
N ASP A 50 -0.90 4.46 11.93
CA ASP A 50 -2.08 3.59 12.02
C ASP A 50 -2.51 3.12 10.62
N LEU A 51 -2.59 4.05 9.66
CA LEU A 51 -2.92 3.73 8.27
C LEU A 51 -1.86 2.81 7.63
N VAL A 52 -0.58 3.05 7.89
CA VAL A 52 0.51 2.16 7.45
C VAL A 52 0.34 0.76 8.02
N THR A 53 -0.02 0.67 9.30
CA THR A 53 -0.23 -0.61 9.99
C THR A 53 -1.39 -1.38 9.38
N VAL A 54 -2.51 -0.71 9.09
CA VAL A 54 -3.67 -1.31 8.42
C VAL A 54 -3.29 -1.88 7.05
N VAL A 55 -2.60 -1.08 6.21
CA VAL A 55 -2.19 -1.54 4.87
C VAL A 55 -1.24 -2.73 4.95
N ARG A 56 -0.29 -2.72 5.89
CA ARG A 56 0.62 -3.85 6.13
C ARG A 56 -0.11 -5.10 6.58
N ALA A 57 -1.07 -4.98 7.49
CA ALA A 57 -1.86 -6.10 7.96
C ALA A 57 -2.65 -6.75 6.81
N VAL A 58 -3.28 -5.93 5.96
CA VAL A 58 -3.99 -6.40 4.77
C VAL A 58 -3.04 -7.13 3.82
N LEU A 59 -1.88 -6.56 3.51
CA LEU A 59 -0.89 -7.20 2.64
C LEU A 59 -0.37 -8.52 3.23
N ALA A 60 -0.14 -8.58 4.54
CA ALA A 60 0.32 -9.78 5.23
C ALA A 60 -0.70 -10.94 5.16
N LEU A 61 -2.00 -10.64 5.12
CA LEU A 61 -3.03 -11.67 4.89
C LEU A 61 -2.82 -12.34 3.52
N HIS A 62 -2.55 -11.53 2.50
CA HIS A 62 -2.39 -12.03 1.15
C HIS A 62 -1.01 -12.65 0.87
N ASP A 63 -0.01 -12.39 1.71
CA ASP A 63 1.37 -12.80 1.51
C ASP A 63 1.59 -14.32 1.45
N THR A 64 2.51 -14.72 0.59
CA THR A 64 2.91 -16.10 0.29
C THR A 64 4.25 -16.45 0.93
N SER A 65 4.54 -15.92 2.11
CA SER A 65 5.80 -16.03 2.88
C SER A 65 6.38 -17.44 3.04
N THR A 66 5.66 -18.48 2.63
CA THR A 66 6.07 -19.89 2.63
C THR A 66 6.45 -20.43 1.25
N GLY A 67 6.67 -19.59 0.24
CA GLY A 67 7.05 -20.04 -1.12
C GLY A 67 5.91 -20.75 -1.87
N ALA A 68 4.66 -20.57 -1.43
CA ALA A 68 3.49 -21.15 -2.08
C ALA A 68 3.23 -20.46 -3.42
N ALA A 69 2.83 -21.24 -4.44
CA ALA A 69 2.49 -20.74 -5.77
C ALA A 69 1.21 -19.87 -5.80
N GLY A 70 0.50 -19.73 -4.66
CA GLY A 70 -0.78 -19.05 -4.59
C GLY A 70 -1.01 -18.29 -3.29
N CYS A 71 -1.90 -17.32 -3.35
CA CYS A 71 -2.38 -16.54 -2.20
C CYS A 71 -3.23 -17.42 -1.28
N ARG A 72 -2.86 -17.50 0.01
CA ARG A 72 -3.61 -18.29 1.00
C ARG A 72 -5.01 -17.73 1.26
N THR A 73 -5.17 -16.41 1.25
CA THR A 73 -6.47 -15.77 1.47
C THR A 73 -7.40 -15.92 0.28
N CYS A 74 -6.89 -15.77 -0.93
CA CYS A 74 -7.74 -15.79 -2.14
C CYS A 74 -7.88 -17.18 -2.75
N GLY A 75 -6.99 -18.13 -2.43
CA GLY A 75 -6.99 -19.47 -3.03
C GLY A 75 -6.62 -19.50 -4.51
N VAL A 76 -5.99 -18.44 -5.03
CA VAL A 76 -5.61 -18.30 -6.45
C VAL A 76 -4.11 -18.13 -6.61
N GLU A 77 -3.61 -18.27 -7.83
CA GLU A 77 -2.19 -18.05 -8.17
C GLU A 77 -1.71 -16.66 -7.76
N TRP A 78 -0.45 -16.59 -7.33
CA TRP A 78 0.19 -15.34 -6.93
C TRP A 78 0.79 -14.60 -8.14
N PRO A 79 0.69 -13.27 -8.24
CA PRO A 79 -0.01 -12.36 -7.33
C PRO A 79 -1.53 -12.43 -7.48
N CYS A 80 -2.24 -12.49 -6.34
CA CYS A 80 -3.70 -12.51 -6.37
C CYS A 80 -4.28 -11.15 -6.81
N PRO A 81 -5.53 -11.12 -7.32
CA PRO A 81 -6.19 -9.88 -7.75
C PRO A 81 -6.24 -8.79 -6.67
N ALA A 82 -6.42 -9.17 -5.40
CA ALA A 82 -6.42 -8.22 -4.29
C ALA A 82 -5.06 -7.53 -4.12
N PHE A 83 -3.96 -8.30 -4.12
CA PHE A 83 -2.60 -7.75 -4.05
C PHE A 83 -2.28 -6.86 -5.26
N ALA A 84 -2.63 -7.32 -6.47
CA ALA A 84 -2.42 -6.54 -7.69
C ALA A 84 -3.19 -5.20 -7.65
N THR A 85 -4.42 -5.21 -7.12
CA THR A 85 -5.25 -4.02 -6.95
C THR A 85 -4.65 -3.04 -5.95
N ILE A 86 -4.21 -3.52 -4.77
CA ILE A 86 -3.55 -2.68 -3.77
C ILE A 86 -2.27 -2.07 -4.35
N HIS A 87 -1.46 -2.87 -5.04
CA HIS A 87 -0.25 -2.37 -5.69
C HIS A 87 -0.55 -1.33 -6.78
N GLY A 88 -1.64 -1.50 -7.54
CA GLY A 88 -2.13 -0.49 -8.49
C GLY A 88 -2.54 0.81 -7.79
N LEU A 89 -3.38 0.72 -6.76
CA LEU A 89 -3.84 1.86 -5.96
C LEU A 89 -2.67 2.62 -5.32
N LEU A 90 -1.58 1.95 -4.95
CA LEU A 90 -0.37 2.59 -4.43
C LEU A 90 0.50 3.28 -5.50
N LYS A 91 0.27 3.01 -6.79
CA LYS A 91 0.97 3.66 -7.90
C LYS A 91 0.19 4.84 -8.45
N ASP A 92 -1.12 4.71 -8.53
CA ASP A 92 -2.02 5.71 -9.12
C ASP A 92 -3.40 5.62 -8.42
N PRO A 93 -3.54 6.20 -7.22
CA PRO A 93 -4.74 6.04 -6.40
C PRO A 93 -6.01 6.51 -7.11
N ASP A 94 -5.96 7.69 -7.74
CA ASP A 94 -7.13 8.32 -8.33
C ASP A 94 -7.66 7.55 -9.54
N ARG A 95 -6.76 7.12 -10.42
CA ARG A 95 -7.13 6.34 -11.61
C ARG A 95 -7.63 4.95 -11.23
N GLU A 96 -6.96 4.26 -10.33
CA GLU A 96 -7.34 2.90 -9.93
C GLU A 96 -8.62 2.91 -9.10
N PHE A 97 -8.82 3.89 -8.23
CA PHE A 97 -10.09 4.07 -7.53
C PHE A 97 -11.24 4.32 -8.51
N SER A 98 -11.05 5.25 -9.45
CA SER A 98 -12.03 5.54 -10.51
C SER A 98 -12.36 4.28 -11.33
N ARG A 99 -11.36 3.47 -11.68
CA ARG A 99 -11.55 2.20 -12.39
C ARG A 99 -12.38 1.21 -11.58
N LEU A 100 -12.13 1.09 -10.28
CA LEU A 100 -12.84 0.14 -9.41
C LEU A 100 -14.30 0.53 -9.19
N VAL A 101 -14.59 1.82 -8.99
CA VAL A 101 -15.97 2.28 -8.76
C VAL A 101 -16.80 2.36 -10.05
N ALA A 102 -16.15 2.46 -11.20
CA ALA A 102 -16.81 2.46 -12.51
C ALA A 102 -17.15 1.05 -13.04
N GLN A 103 -16.71 -0.02 -12.38
CA GLN A 103 -17.06 -1.38 -12.79
C GLN A 103 -18.51 -1.70 -12.42
N PRO A 104 -19.35 -2.18 -13.37
CA PRO A 104 -20.67 -2.68 -13.04
C PRO A 104 -20.54 -3.91 -12.14
N ARG A 105 -21.38 -3.97 -11.09
CA ARG A 105 -21.45 -5.11 -10.18
C ARG A 105 -22.01 -6.35 -10.85
#